data_AF-A0A2D6KFG2-F1
#
_entry.id   AF-A0A2D6KFG2-F1
#
_cell.length_a   1.000
_cell.length_b   1.000
_cell.length_c   1.000
_cell.angle_alpha   90.00
_cell.angle_beta   90.00
_cell.angle_gamma   90.00
#
_symmetry.space_group_name_H-M   'P 1'
#
loop_
_entity.id
_entity.type
_entity.pdbx_description
1 polymer ?
#
loop_
_entity_poly.entity_id
_entity_poly.type
_entity_poly.pdbx_seq_one_letter_code
_entity_poly.pdbx_strand_id
1 'polypeptide(L)'
;MKNRSRSFWDVIAWVVLILIVVWLILKLLGVINTPDWLEYSPIFGLVYLAGWGMHKLENISEDVRDLKKFKLETIKEINSLKNSP
;
A
#
# COMPACT_ATOMS: atom_id res chain seq x y z
N MET A 1 -14.23 2.59 22.51
CA MET A 1 -14.63 1.95 21.24
C MET A 1 -14.61 3.02 20.15
N LYS A 2 -13.66 2.96 19.21
CA LYS A 2 -13.50 3.95 18.13
C LYS A 2 -14.68 3.80 17.17
N ASN A 3 -15.51 4.82 17.10
CA ASN A 3 -16.73 4.82 16.28
C ASN A 3 -16.33 4.62 14.81
N ARG A 4 -16.59 3.44 14.26
CA ARG A 4 -16.40 3.12 12.84
C ARG A 4 -17.56 3.75 12.06
N SER A 5 -17.57 5.08 11.92
CA SER A 5 -18.29 5.66 10.79
C SER A 5 -17.54 5.17 9.56
N ARG A 6 -18.09 4.18 8.83
CA ARG A 6 -17.59 3.90 7.48
C ARG A 6 -17.63 5.24 6.78
N SER A 7 -16.47 5.76 6.42
CA SER A 7 -16.40 7.06 5.77
C SER A 7 -17.28 6.94 4.53
N PHE A 8 -18.06 7.96 4.18
CA PHE A 8 -18.83 7.96 2.94
C PHE A 8 -17.95 7.53 1.73
N TRP A 9 -16.67 7.87 1.81
CA TRP A 9 -15.58 7.42 0.94
C TRP A 9 -15.32 5.91 0.93
N ASP A 10 -15.44 5.21 2.07
CA ASP A 10 -15.35 3.75 2.11
C ASP A 10 -16.48 3.11 1.31
N VAL A 11 -17.70 3.65 1.43
CA VAL A 11 -18.87 3.13 0.68
C VAL A 11 -18.65 3.33 -0.82
N ILE A 12 -18.19 4.51 -1.24
CA ILE A 12 -17.84 4.79 -2.63
C ILE A 12 -16.74 3.84 -3.12
N ALA A 13 -15.69 3.62 -2.32
CA ALA A 13 -14.60 2.72 -2.67
C ALA A 13 -15.10 1.28 -2.89
N TRP A 14 -16.00 0.79 -2.05
CA TRP A 14 -16.61 -0.53 -2.22
C TRP A 14 -17.51 -0.61 -3.46
N VAL A 15 -18.29 0.43 -3.76
CA VAL A 15 -19.13 0.48 -4.97
C VAL A 15 -18.27 0.46 -6.23
N VAL A 16 -17.19 1.25 -6.26
CA VAL A 16 -16.24 1.27 -7.38
C VAL A 16 -15.56 -0.09 -7.55
N LEU A 17 -15.15 -0.72 -6.44
CA LEU A 17 -14.55 -2.06 -6.47
C LEU A 17 -15.50 -3.09 -7.08
N ILE A 18 -16.78 -3.09 -6.68
CA ILE A 18 -17.80 -4.00 -7.21
C ILE A 18 -18.00 -3.76 -8.70
N LEU A 19 -18.07 -2.50 -9.15
CA LEU A 19 -18.20 -2.17 -10.57
C LEU A 19 -17.02 -2.68 -11.40
N ILE A 20 -15.78 -2.57 -10.89
CA ILE A 20 -14.59 -3.11 -11.55
C ILE A 20 -14.66 -4.63 -11.66
N VAL A 21 -15.09 -5.31 -10.60
CA VAL A 21 -15.22 -6.78 -10.58
C VAL A 21 -16.31 -7.24 -11.56
N VAL A 22 -17.46 -6.58 -11.57
CA VAL A 22 -18.55 -6.88 -12.51
C VAL A 22 -18.11 -6.64 -13.96
N TRP A 23 -17.39 -5.54 -14.21
CA TRP A 23 -16.84 -5.25 -15.54
C TRP A 23 -15.84 -6.33 -16.00
N LEU A 24 -14.94 -6.78 -15.11
CA LEU A 24 -14.02 -7.89 -15.39
C LEU A 24 -14.75 -9.19 -15.73
N ILE A 25 -15.80 -9.53 -14.98
CA ILE A 25 -16.60 -10.75 -15.23
C ILE A 25 -17.32 -10.66 -16.59
N LEU A 26 -17.96 -9.53 -16.89
CA LEU A 26 -18.64 -9.32 -18.17
C LEU A 26 -17.67 -9.36 -19.36
N LYS A 27 -16.44 -8.88 -19.16
CA LYS A 27 -15.36 -8.98 -20.14
C LYS A 27 -14.87 -10.43 -20.32
N LEU A 28 -14.69 -11.19 -19.23
CA LEU A 28 -14.33 -12.61 -19.28
C LEU A 28 -15.39 -13.47 -19.98
N LEU A 29 -16.67 -13.12 -19.84
CA LEU A 29 -17.78 -13.79 -20.52
C LEU A 29 -17.94 -13.35 -21.98
N GLY A 30 -17.10 -12.44 -22.49
CA GLY A 30 -17.16 -11.96 -23.87
C GLY A 30 -18.41 -11.13 -24.20
N VAL A 31 -19.17 -10.69 -23.18
CA VAL A 31 -20.39 -9.88 -23.36
C VAL A 31 -20.04 -8.46 -23.83
N ILE A 32 -18.85 -7.97 -23.47
CA ILE A 32 -18.36 -6.65 -23.83
C ILE A 32 -17.24 -6.82 -24.87
N ASN A 33 -17.47 -6.36 -26.09
CA ASN A 33 -16.44 -6.21 -27.10
C ASN A 33 -15.64 -4.93 -26.81
N THR A 34 -14.67 -5.01 -25.89
CA THR A 34 -13.81 -3.87 -25.58
C THR A 34 -12.73 -3.72 -26.63
N PRO A 35 -12.47 -2.50 -27.15
CA PRO A 35 -11.39 -2.26 -28.10
C PRO A 35 -10.01 -2.58 -27.48
N ASP A 36 -9.06 -3.05 -28.29
CA ASP A 36 -7.77 -3.65 -27.88
C ASP A 36 -6.99 -2.81 -26.86
N TRP A 37 -7.03 -1.47 -26.97
CA TRP A 37 -6.34 -0.57 -26.05
C TRP A 37 -6.85 -0.68 -24.60
N LEU A 38 -8.12 -1.05 -24.40
CA LEU A 38 -8.74 -1.24 -23.08
C LEU A 38 -8.48 -2.65 -22.51
N GLU A 39 -7.89 -3.57 -23.28
CA GLU A 39 -7.41 -4.87 -22.80
C GLU A 39 -6.10 -4.75 -22.01
N TYR A 40 -5.33 -3.70 -22.24
CA TYR A 40 -4.10 -3.43 -21.50
C TYR A 40 -4.33 -2.76 -20.15
N SER A 41 -5.57 -2.32 -19.84
CA SER A 41 -5.90 -1.68 -18.56
C SER A 41 -5.51 -2.48 -17.31
N PRO A 42 -5.62 -3.83 -17.28
CA PRO A 42 -5.15 -4.62 -16.14
C PRO A 42 -3.63 -4.57 -15.99
N ILE A 43 -2.89 -4.45 -17.10
CA ILE A 43 -1.42 -4.32 -17.08
C ILE A 43 -1.03 -2.98 -16.45
N PHE A 44 -1.68 -1.88 -16.84
CA PHE A 44 -1.45 -0.58 -16.22
C PHE A 44 -1.78 -0.59 -14.72
N GLY A 45 -2.87 -1.26 -14.32
CA GLY A 45 -3.22 -1.45 -12.91
C GLY A 45 -2.17 -2.24 -12.13
N LEU A 46 -1.61 -3.31 -12.71
CA LEU A 46 -0.55 -4.10 -12.11
C LEU A 46 0.76 -3.31 -11.98
N VAL A 47 1.14 -2.54 -13.00
CA VAL A 47 2.33 -1.66 -12.95
C VAL A 47 2.19 -0.61 -11.85
N TYR A 48 1.02 0.00 -11.72
CA TYR A 48 0.73 0.96 -10.65
C TYR A 48 0.83 0.33 -9.27
N LEU A 49 0.23 -0.86 -9.07
CA LEU A 49 0.30 -1.59 -7.80
C LEU A 49 1.74 -2.00 -7.45
N ALA A 50 2.53 -2.43 -8.43
CA ALA A 50 3.93 -2.78 -8.22
C ALA A 50 4.76 -1.56 -7.79
N GLY A 51 4.59 -0.41 -8.46
CA GLY A 51 5.25 0.84 -8.09
C GLY A 51 4.85 1.33 -6.69
N TRP A 52 3.56 1.29 -6.37
CA TRP A 52 3.06 1.62 -5.03
C TRP A 52 3.66 0.69 -3.96
N GLY A 53 3.75 -0.61 -4.26
CA GLY A 53 4.34 -1.61 -3.37
C GLY A 53 5.81 -1.34 -3.08
N MET A 54 6.61 -1.05 -4.12
CA MET A 54 8.03 -0.71 -3.96
C MET A 54 8.23 0.56 -3.13
N HIS A 55 7.50 1.63 -3.42
CA HIS A 55 7.58 2.88 -2.65
C HIS A 55 7.24 2.66 -1.16
N LYS A 56 6.23 1.84 -0.86
CA LYS A 56 5.88 1.53 0.52
C LYS A 56 6.96 0.72 1.23
N LEU A 57 7.62 -0.20 0.52
CA LEU A 57 8.75 -0.98 1.05
C LEU A 57 9.97 -0.10 1.31
N GLU A 58 10.23 0.87 0.45
CA GLU A 58 11.33 1.84 0.61
C GLU A 58 11.15 2.67 1.88
N ASN A 59 9.95 3.21 2.11
CA ASN A 59 9.64 3.96 3.34
C ASN A 59 9.80 3.10 4.60
N ILE A 60 9.35 1.83 4.57
CA ILE A 60 9.51 0.91 5.70
C ILE A 60 10.99 0.60 5.96
N SER A 61 11.79 0.45 4.90
CA SER A 61 13.23 0.22 5.00
C SER A 61 13.95 1.41 5.68
N GLU A 62 13.55 2.64 5.33
CA GLU A 62 14.09 3.85 5.96
C GLU A 62 13.73 3.93 7.45
N ASP A 63 12.47 3.69 7.81
CA ASP A 63 12.00 3.68 9.21
C ASP A 63 12.79 2.65 10.05
N VAL A 64 13.00 1.45 9.50
CA VAL A 64 13.78 0.38 10.17
C VAL A 64 15.24 0.79 10.33
N ARG A 65 15.82 1.48 9.34
CA ARG A 65 17.20 1.96 9.41
C ARG A 65 17.37 3.03 10.48
N ASP A 66 16.39 3.91 10.64
CA ASP A 66 16.41 4.96 11.64
C ASP A 66 16.24 4.42 13.07
N LEU A 67 15.32 3.46 13.25
CA LEU A 67 15.17 2.70 14.50
C LEU A 67 16.47 1.99 14.91
N LYS A 68 17.21 1.44 13.95
CA LYS A 68 18.50 0.79 14.22
C LYS A 68 19.57 1.79 14.67
N LYS A 69 19.60 3.00 14.10
CA LYS A 69 20.51 4.07 14.53
C LYS A 69 20.17 4.55 15.93
N PHE A 70 18.89 4.83 16.20
CA PHE A 70 18.42 5.24 17.51
C PHE A 70 18.82 4.23 18.61
N LYS A 71 18.66 2.93 18.34
CA LYS A 71 19.09 1.87 19.26
C LYS A 71 20.59 1.91 19.55
N LEU A 72 21.42 2.12 18.53
CA LEU A 72 22.88 2.18 18.68
C LEU A 72 23.33 3.42 19.47
N GLU A 73 22.67 4.56 19.25
CA GLU A 73 22.93 5.79 20.00
C GLU A 73 22.55 5.65 21.46
N THR A 74 21.37 5.08 21.74
CA THR A 74 20.92 4.81 23.12
C THR A 74 21.87 3.85 23.86
N ILE A 75 22.35 2.80 23.19
CA ILE A 75 23.32 1.87 23.79
C ILE A 75 24.65 2.59 24.11
N LYS A 76 25.11 3.48 23.23
CA LYS A 76 26.31 4.29 23.49
C LYS A 76 26.12 5.20 24.69
N GLU A 77 24.98 5.88 24.78
CA GLU A 77 24.68 6.80 25.87
C GLU A 77 24.56 6.09 27.23
N ILE A 78 23.85 4.96 27.28
CA ILE A 78 23.76 4.11 28.49
C ILE A 78 25.15 3.63 28.92
N ASN A 79 25.99 3.20 27.98
CA ASN A 79 27.36 2.78 28.31
C ASN A 79 28.23 3.96 28.78
N SER A 80 28.07 5.16 28.24
CA SER A 80 28.80 6.34 28.74
C SER A 80 28.34 6.77 30.13
N LEU A 81 27.06 6.60 30.46
CA LEU A 81 26.53 6.85 31.81
C LEU A 81 27.00 5.78 32.80
N LYS A 82 27.01 4.51 32.38
CA LYS A 82 27.48 3.39 33.21
C LYS A 82 28.98 3.44 33.51
N ASN A 83 29.78 3.99 32.59
CA ASN A 83 31.24 4.11 32.73
C ASN A 83 31.69 5.51 33.19
N SER A 84 30.76 6.44 33.44
CA SER A 84 31.08 7.69 34.13
C SER A 84 31.09 7.41 35.64
N PRO A 85 32.16 7.80 36.36
CA PRO A 85 32.34 7.50 37.78
C PRO A 85 31.31 8.15 38.69
#